data_AF-A0A7X9P6P6-F1
#
_entry.id   AF-A0A7X9P6P6-F1
#
_cell.length_a   1.000
_cell.length_b   1.000
_cell.length_c   1.000
_cell.angle_alpha   90.00
_cell.angle_beta   90.00
_cell.angle_gamma   90.00
#
_symmetry.space_group_name_H-M   'P 1'
#
loop_
_entity.id
_entity.type
_entity.pdbx_description
1 polymer ?
#
loop_
_entity_poly.entity_id
_entity_poly.type
_entity_poly.pdbx_seq_one_letter_code
_entity_poly.pdbx_strand_id
1 'polypeptide(L)'
;MRNKHCALGILVGVAAASAVLAGCGPSSDAPCSPACSTGFVCYYGVCVPDTDASGPPDGREDGGGAEDGGGDDGGTTPTGKLDLLFVVDDSGGMAEAQQMLAEGFPSLIDALFTPPEDPSGHPAYPAVEDLHVGVISSDMGTGAFVVPTCEHADDGRLQHEPAAGVPGCTASYPAFLTATAPGASTAHEFECIATLGTNGCGFEQPLGAMREALTVHMAPGGADAAFLRADARLAVVVVSNENDCSTEDSSVFDPAGSTPLATRCVDLADRLTPVRRFVTALQEAKPSGVFAAAFVVGVPPSLATCNTTGERIAACLTDASMQERINPSTGQVQAVCEEGAIRATPGVRHVELAGQLGNRSIVRSICDPQYETFFASFAELVQTSR
;
A
#
# COMPACT_ATOMS: atom_id res chain seq x y z
N MET A 1 -22.57 -36.68 -70.57
CA MET A 1 -22.43 -35.92 -71.82
C MET A 1 -22.07 -34.49 -71.43
N ARG A 2 -20.84 -34.12 -71.06
CA ARG A 2 -19.59 -33.98 -71.86
C ARG A 2 -19.82 -33.24 -73.17
N ASN A 3 -19.50 -31.94 -73.19
CA ASN A 3 -18.87 -31.27 -74.32
C ASN A 3 -17.65 -30.50 -73.80
N LYS A 4 -16.50 -30.75 -74.44
CA LYS A 4 -15.20 -30.11 -74.27
C LYS A 4 -14.86 -29.39 -75.59
N HIS A 5 -14.12 -28.28 -75.52
CA HIS A 5 -12.92 -27.87 -76.32
C HIS A 5 -12.51 -26.46 -75.82
N CYS A 6 -11.39 -26.27 -75.07
CA CYS A 6 -9.99 -25.97 -75.51
C CYS A 6 -9.89 -24.84 -76.56
N ALA A 7 -9.09 -23.76 -76.46
CA ALA A 7 -7.69 -23.60 -76.02
C ALA A 7 -7.41 -22.10 -75.70
N LEU A 8 -6.67 -21.74 -74.63
CA LEU A 8 -5.23 -21.42 -74.54
C LEU A 8 -4.93 -19.90 -74.59
N GLY A 9 -4.49 -19.35 -73.45
CA GLY A 9 -4.01 -17.97 -73.28
C GLY A 9 -3.11 -17.87 -72.04
N ILE A 10 -1.82 -17.70 -72.28
CA ILE A 10 -0.63 -17.73 -71.42
C ILE A 10 -0.62 -16.70 -70.26
N LEU A 11 0.02 -17.08 -69.13
CA LEU A 11 0.70 -16.35 -68.04
C LEU A 11 0.44 -14.82 -67.90
N VAL A 12 0.25 -14.25 -66.71
CA VAL A 12 1.25 -14.12 -65.62
C VAL A 12 0.51 -13.88 -64.30
N GLY A 13 0.97 -14.54 -63.23
CA GLY A 13 0.32 -14.51 -61.92
C GLY A 13 0.57 -13.24 -61.10
N VAL A 14 -0.41 -12.94 -60.23
CA VAL A 14 -0.21 -12.42 -58.88
C VAL A 14 -1.36 -13.00 -58.04
N ALA A 15 -1.08 -13.99 -57.19
CA ALA A 15 -2.03 -14.43 -56.17
C ALA A 15 -1.81 -13.54 -54.94
N ALA A 16 -2.77 -12.66 -54.65
CA ALA A 16 -2.86 -11.98 -53.37
C ALA A 16 -3.39 -13.00 -52.34
N ALA A 17 -2.49 -13.51 -51.51
CA ALA A 17 -2.86 -14.27 -50.33
C ALA A 17 -3.21 -13.30 -49.20
N SER A 18 -4.46 -13.36 -48.72
CA SER A 18 -4.86 -12.79 -47.44
C SER A 18 -4.08 -13.49 -46.32
N ALA A 19 -3.13 -12.78 -45.71
CA ALA A 19 -2.52 -13.18 -44.45
C ALA A 19 -3.27 -12.49 -43.31
N VAL A 20 -3.95 -13.28 -42.49
CA VAL A 20 -4.39 -12.89 -41.16
C VAL A 20 -3.12 -12.74 -40.31
N LEU A 21 -2.76 -11.51 -39.97
CA LEU A 21 -1.73 -11.22 -38.97
C LEU A 21 -2.34 -11.52 -37.59
N ALA A 22 -2.16 -12.75 -37.12
CA ALA A 22 -2.15 -13.03 -35.69
C ALA A 22 -0.87 -12.42 -35.13
N GLY A 23 -0.98 -11.26 -34.47
CA GLY A 23 0.12 -10.68 -33.73
C GLY A 23 0.47 -11.60 -32.56
N CYS A 24 1.65 -12.19 -32.58
CA CYS A 24 2.26 -12.79 -31.40
C CYS A 24 2.56 -11.67 -30.41
N GLY A 25 1.92 -11.69 -29.23
CA GLY A 25 2.38 -10.94 -28.07
C GLY A 25 3.76 -11.46 -27.62
N PRO A 26 4.55 -10.65 -26.89
CA PRO A 26 5.86 -11.09 -26.43
C PRO A 26 5.71 -12.31 -25.51
N SER A 27 6.33 -13.42 -25.89
CA SER A 27 6.53 -14.58 -25.04
C SER A 27 7.38 -14.19 -23.82
N SER A 28 7.08 -14.75 -22.65
CA SER A 28 7.73 -14.55 -21.34
C SER A 28 9.23 -14.89 -21.27
N ASP A 29 9.86 -15.25 -22.40
CA ASP A 29 11.17 -15.89 -22.45
C ASP A 29 12.18 -15.06 -23.28
N ALA A 30 12.16 -13.73 -23.14
CA ALA A 30 13.19 -12.90 -23.75
C ALA A 30 14.54 -13.10 -23.01
N PRO A 31 15.61 -13.57 -23.67
CA PRO A 31 16.88 -13.84 -23.00
C PRO A 31 17.62 -12.54 -22.63
N CYS A 32 18.22 -12.51 -21.45
CA CYS A 32 19.06 -11.39 -21.00
C CYS A 32 20.34 -11.31 -21.82
N SER A 33 20.75 -10.09 -22.18
CA SER A 33 22.03 -9.82 -22.84
C SER A 33 22.75 -8.67 -22.11
N PRO A 34 23.84 -8.96 -21.37
CA PRO A 34 24.52 -10.24 -21.23
C PRO A 34 23.70 -11.29 -20.45
N ALA A 35 24.07 -12.58 -20.62
CA ALA A 35 23.44 -13.67 -19.89
C ALA A 35 23.72 -13.57 -18.38
N CYS A 36 22.75 -13.97 -17.55
CA CYS A 36 22.86 -13.92 -16.10
C CYS A 36 23.98 -14.83 -15.58
N SER A 37 24.61 -14.43 -14.47
CA SER A 37 25.60 -15.23 -13.75
C SER A 37 24.95 -16.46 -13.08
N THR A 38 25.75 -17.49 -12.80
CA THR A 38 25.31 -18.71 -12.09
C THR A 38 24.54 -18.37 -10.81
N GLY A 39 23.35 -18.95 -10.64
CA GLY A 39 22.45 -18.67 -9.51
C GLY A 39 21.42 -17.57 -9.76
N PHE A 40 21.30 -17.07 -11.00
CA PHE A 40 20.30 -16.08 -11.40
C PHE A 40 19.60 -16.49 -12.71
N VAL A 41 18.28 -16.26 -12.80
CA VAL A 41 17.45 -16.47 -14.00
C VAL A 41 17.00 -15.14 -14.59
N CYS A 42 16.75 -15.12 -15.90
CA CYS A 42 16.31 -13.92 -16.60
C CYS A 42 14.79 -13.79 -16.54
N TYR A 43 14.29 -12.73 -15.92
CA TYR A 43 12.87 -12.39 -15.86
C TYR A 43 12.69 -10.97 -16.39
N TYR A 44 11.99 -10.82 -17.52
CA TYR A 44 11.77 -9.54 -18.21
C TYR A 44 13.06 -8.71 -18.45
N GLY A 45 14.17 -9.37 -18.76
CA GLY A 45 15.45 -8.69 -19.03
C GLY A 45 16.25 -8.30 -17.79
N VAL A 46 15.82 -8.71 -16.59
CA VAL A 46 16.53 -8.51 -15.33
C VAL A 46 16.95 -9.87 -14.75
N CYS A 47 18.17 -9.96 -14.20
CA CYS A 47 18.65 -11.15 -13.52
C CYS A 47 18.15 -11.19 -12.08
N VAL A 48 17.34 -12.19 -11.74
CA VAL A 48 16.82 -12.44 -10.39
C VAL A 48 17.37 -13.76 -9.83
N PRO A 49 17.56 -13.93 -8.51
CA PRO A 49 18.08 -15.16 -7.94
C PRO A 49 17.26 -16.40 -8.33
N ASP A 50 17.93 -17.48 -8.70
CA ASP A 50 17.33 -18.76 -9.04
C ASP A 50 16.99 -19.53 -7.76
N THR A 51 15.75 -19.35 -7.27
CA THR A 51 15.27 -20.00 -6.04
C THR A 51 14.84 -21.45 -6.26
N ASP A 52 14.86 -21.96 -7.49
CA ASP A 52 14.40 -23.31 -7.83
C ASP A 52 15.55 -24.34 -7.91
N ALA A 53 16.80 -23.91 -7.75
CA ALA A 53 17.98 -24.76 -7.91
C ALA A 53 18.30 -25.67 -6.69
N SER A 54 17.38 -25.88 -5.75
CA SER A 54 17.58 -26.79 -4.61
C SER A 54 16.28 -27.45 -4.12
N GLY A 55 15.60 -28.19 -5.01
CA GLY A 55 14.64 -29.21 -4.58
C GLY A 55 15.36 -30.52 -4.16
N PRO A 56 15.02 -31.15 -3.02
CA PRO A 56 15.57 -32.44 -2.64
C PRO A 56 15.00 -33.57 -3.55
N PRO A 57 15.71 -34.71 -3.71
CA PRO A 57 15.32 -35.74 -4.66
C PRO A 57 14.10 -36.53 -4.18
N ASP A 58 13.13 -36.72 -5.08
CA ASP A 58 11.95 -37.57 -4.89
C ASP A 58 12.33 -39.05 -4.76
N GLY A 59 12.32 -39.56 -3.52
CA GLY A 59 12.33 -40.99 -3.21
C GLY A 59 10.95 -41.44 -2.77
N ARG A 60 10.19 -42.09 -3.68
CA ARG A 60 9.01 -42.88 -3.32
C ARG A 60 9.44 -44.29 -2.97
N GLU A 61 9.11 -44.75 -1.76
CA GLU A 61 8.82 -46.16 -1.46
C GLU A 61 7.99 -46.27 -0.17
N ASP A 62 7.19 -47.33 -0.11
CA ASP A 62 5.96 -47.51 0.67
C ASP A 62 6.13 -47.81 2.17
N GLY A 63 5.08 -47.51 2.95
CA GLY A 63 4.56 -48.48 3.94
C GLY A 63 4.60 -48.09 5.44
N GLY A 64 3.43 -47.74 5.98
CA GLY A 64 2.88 -48.38 7.18
C GLY A 64 3.23 -47.84 8.57
N GLY A 65 2.18 -47.73 9.42
CA GLY A 65 2.30 -47.89 10.88
C GLY A 65 2.02 -46.63 11.69
N ALA A 66 1.00 -46.70 12.52
CA ALA A 66 0.57 -45.69 13.48
C ALA A 66 1.66 -45.35 14.52
N GLU A 67 1.66 -44.11 15.02
CA GLU A 67 1.39 -43.80 16.43
C GLU A 67 1.39 -42.29 16.69
N ASP A 68 0.72 -41.96 17.78
CA ASP A 68 0.42 -40.67 18.38
C ASP A 68 1.60 -39.67 18.40
N GLY A 69 1.32 -38.42 18.05
CA GLY A 69 2.30 -37.36 18.02
C GLY A 69 1.63 -36.05 17.65
N GLY A 70 1.25 -35.28 18.67
CA GLY A 70 0.73 -33.92 18.53
C GLY A 70 1.63 -33.12 17.60
N GLY A 71 1.11 -32.82 16.41
CA GLY A 71 1.69 -31.84 15.52
C GLY A 71 1.53 -30.49 16.18
N ASP A 72 2.65 -29.95 16.62
CA ASP A 72 2.85 -28.55 16.94
C ASP A 72 2.33 -27.73 15.75
N ASP A 73 1.09 -27.27 15.85
CA ASP A 73 0.64 -26.12 15.08
C ASP A 73 1.66 -25.04 15.42
N GLY A 74 2.57 -24.73 14.49
CA GLY A 74 3.58 -23.68 14.58
C GLY A 74 2.92 -22.32 14.71
N GLY A 75 2.14 -22.13 15.78
CA GLY A 75 1.63 -20.88 16.26
C GLY A 75 2.84 -20.10 16.68
N THR A 76 3.24 -19.16 15.82
CA THR A 76 4.02 -18.01 16.25
C THR A 76 3.40 -17.49 17.54
N THR A 77 4.08 -17.77 18.65
CA THR A 77 3.80 -17.15 19.94
C THR A 77 3.70 -15.65 19.69
N PRO A 78 2.65 -14.96 20.17
CA PRO A 78 2.58 -13.50 20.07
C PRO A 78 3.88 -12.93 20.62
N THR A 79 4.66 -12.28 19.78
CA THR A 79 6.03 -11.90 20.12
C THR A 79 6.10 -10.67 21.02
N GLY A 80 4.95 -10.05 21.32
CA GLY A 80 4.86 -8.73 21.95
C GLY A 80 5.42 -7.60 21.08
N LYS A 81 5.97 -7.90 19.90
CA LYS A 81 6.66 -6.94 19.04
C LYS A 81 5.78 -6.43 17.93
N LEU A 82 5.83 -5.12 17.68
CA LEU A 82 5.07 -4.46 16.62
C LEU A 82 5.95 -3.47 15.85
N ASP A 83 5.96 -3.58 14.53
CA ASP A 83 6.49 -2.57 13.62
C ASP A 83 5.30 -1.79 13.04
N LEU A 84 5.19 -0.52 13.40
CA LEU A 84 4.08 0.36 13.05
C LEU A 84 4.56 1.42 12.06
N LEU A 85 4.09 1.32 10.82
CA LEU A 85 4.43 2.23 9.73
C LEU A 85 3.26 3.16 9.43
N PHE A 86 3.46 4.46 9.55
CA PHE A 86 2.53 5.47 9.09
C PHE A 86 2.93 5.99 7.72
N VAL A 87 1.98 6.01 6.79
CA VAL A 87 2.07 6.66 5.49
C VAL A 87 1.18 7.89 5.57
N VAL A 88 1.81 9.06 5.72
CA VAL A 88 1.11 10.32 5.92
C VAL A 88 1.16 11.13 4.65
N ASP A 89 0.00 11.48 4.15
CA ASP A 89 -0.14 12.44 3.08
C ASP A 89 0.25 13.84 3.58
N ASP A 90 1.23 14.42 2.90
CA ASP A 90 1.82 15.72 3.16
C ASP A 90 1.51 16.73 2.04
N SER A 91 0.50 16.44 1.21
CA SER A 91 0.00 17.34 0.18
C SER A 91 -0.90 18.45 0.77
N GLY A 92 -1.39 19.32 -0.13
CA GLY A 92 -2.22 20.47 0.24
C GLY A 92 -3.55 20.06 0.88
N GLY A 93 -3.86 20.64 2.04
CA GLY A 93 -5.15 20.39 2.73
C GLY A 93 -5.07 19.35 3.86
N MET A 94 -3.91 18.73 4.07
CA MET A 94 -3.70 17.73 5.13
C MET A 94 -3.44 18.31 6.53
N ALA A 95 -3.29 19.63 6.69
CA ALA A 95 -2.87 20.24 7.97
C ALA A 95 -3.79 19.88 9.15
N GLU A 96 -5.11 20.02 9.00
CA GLU A 96 -6.06 19.70 10.07
C GLU A 96 -6.14 18.19 10.33
N ALA A 97 -6.07 17.37 9.27
CA ALA A 97 -6.07 15.92 9.42
C ALA A 97 -4.81 15.41 10.14
N GLN A 98 -3.63 15.96 9.84
CA GLN A 98 -2.38 15.65 10.55
C GLN A 98 -2.43 16.10 12.02
N GLN A 99 -2.99 17.29 12.31
CA GLN A 99 -3.17 17.74 13.69
C GLN A 99 -4.09 16.79 14.47
N MET A 100 -5.26 16.44 13.92
CA MET A 100 -6.18 15.50 14.57
C MET A 100 -5.54 14.12 14.77
N LEU A 101 -4.73 13.67 13.80
CA LEU A 101 -3.98 12.42 13.90
C LEU A 101 -3.00 12.46 15.09
N ALA A 102 -2.20 13.53 15.18
CA ALA A 102 -1.22 13.73 16.24
C ALA A 102 -1.86 13.78 17.63
N GLU A 103 -2.99 14.49 17.76
CA GLU A 103 -3.76 14.56 19.01
C GLU A 103 -4.26 13.17 19.48
N GLY A 104 -4.42 12.22 18.56
CA GLY A 104 -4.83 10.85 18.86
C GLY A 104 -3.70 9.90 19.24
N PHE A 105 -2.42 10.24 19.05
CA PHE A 105 -1.30 9.34 19.33
C PHE A 105 -1.20 8.85 20.78
N PRO A 106 -1.52 9.64 21.83
CA PRO A 106 -1.61 9.12 23.18
C PRO A 106 -2.58 7.94 23.29
N SER A 107 -3.78 8.07 22.70
CA SER A 107 -4.80 7.01 22.71
C SER A 107 -4.36 5.76 21.93
N LEU A 108 -3.59 5.93 20.86
CA LEU A 108 -2.98 4.81 20.14
C LEU A 108 -1.98 4.05 21.00
N ILE A 109 -1.07 4.77 21.66
CA ILE A 109 -0.07 4.18 22.56
C ILE A 109 -0.77 3.43 23.71
N ASP A 110 -1.78 4.06 24.32
CA ASP A 110 -2.56 3.45 25.40
C ASP A 110 -3.28 2.19 24.89
N ALA A 111 -3.93 2.23 23.73
CA ALA A 111 -4.62 1.07 23.16
C ALA A 111 -3.66 -0.09 22.84
N LEU A 112 -2.41 0.18 22.45
CA LEU A 112 -1.43 -0.85 22.13
C LEU A 112 -0.80 -1.49 23.39
N PHE A 113 -0.51 -0.71 24.42
CA PHE A 113 0.23 -1.17 25.62
C PHE A 113 -0.66 -1.46 26.83
N THR A 114 -1.87 -0.89 26.87
CA THR A 114 -2.85 -1.06 27.94
C THR A 114 -4.21 -1.48 27.33
N PRO A 115 -4.30 -2.70 26.77
CA PRO A 115 -5.54 -3.21 26.19
C PRO A 115 -6.70 -3.11 27.18
N PRO A 116 -7.91 -2.72 26.73
CA PRO A 116 -9.08 -2.69 27.59
C PRO A 116 -9.42 -4.11 28.09
N GLU A 117 -10.09 -4.20 29.24
CA GLU A 117 -10.61 -5.47 29.75
C GLU A 117 -11.87 -5.88 28.97
N ASP A 118 -11.96 -7.17 28.67
CA ASP A 118 -13.16 -7.82 28.18
C ASP A 118 -14.20 -7.99 29.32
N PRO A 119 -15.44 -8.42 29.04
CA PRO A 119 -16.47 -8.61 30.08
C PRO A 119 -16.10 -9.63 31.17
N SER A 120 -15.04 -10.43 30.98
CA SER A 120 -14.53 -11.40 31.95
C SER A 120 -13.38 -10.85 32.81
N GLY A 121 -12.95 -9.61 32.59
CA GLY A 121 -11.87 -8.96 33.33
C GLY A 121 -10.47 -9.34 32.85
N HIS A 122 -10.34 -9.90 31.63
CA HIS A 122 -9.05 -10.18 31.00
C HIS A 122 -8.79 -9.16 29.89
N PRO A 123 -7.52 -8.84 29.55
CA PRO A 123 -7.21 -8.03 28.38
C PRO A 123 -7.91 -8.55 27.12
N ALA A 124 -8.59 -7.68 26.38
CA ALA A 124 -9.30 -8.02 25.15
C ALA A 124 -8.35 -8.59 24.07
N TYR A 125 -7.08 -8.21 24.11
CA TYR A 125 -6.01 -8.72 23.25
C TYR A 125 -4.64 -8.59 23.96
N PRO A 126 -3.60 -9.32 23.50
CA PRO A 126 -2.25 -9.19 24.05
C PRO A 126 -1.68 -7.78 23.87
N ALA A 127 -1.04 -7.25 24.93
CA ALA A 127 -0.35 -5.96 24.86
C ALA A 127 0.91 -6.02 23.99
N VAL A 128 1.28 -4.89 23.39
CA VAL A 128 2.61 -4.66 22.82
C VAL A 128 3.62 -4.49 23.96
N GLU A 129 4.80 -5.07 23.77
CA GLU A 129 5.94 -5.01 24.70
C GLU A 129 7.14 -4.29 24.07
N ASP A 130 7.24 -4.27 22.73
CA ASP A 130 8.38 -3.69 22.00
C ASP A 130 7.95 -3.16 20.61
N LEU A 131 7.86 -1.83 20.52
CA LEU A 131 7.34 -1.09 19.37
C LEU A 131 8.46 -0.44 18.56
N HIS A 132 8.41 -0.60 17.24
CA HIS A 132 9.05 0.30 16.26
C HIS A 132 7.97 1.21 15.65
N VAL A 133 8.23 2.52 15.52
CA VAL A 133 7.34 3.46 14.83
C VAL A 133 8.10 4.20 13.75
N GLY A 134 7.66 4.03 12.51
CA GLY A 134 8.21 4.70 11.33
C GLY A 134 7.15 5.54 10.64
N VAL A 135 7.58 6.64 10.02
CA VAL A 135 6.74 7.51 9.20
C VAL A 135 7.35 7.61 7.81
N ILE A 136 6.53 7.54 6.77
CA ILE A 136 6.89 7.92 5.40
C ILE A 136 5.84 8.91 4.89
N SER A 137 6.22 9.78 3.95
CA SER A 137 5.27 10.64 3.25
C SER A 137 4.62 9.91 2.07
N SER A 138 3.59 10.52 1.46
CA SER A 138 3.05 10.07 0.17
C SER A 138 3.82 10.60 -1.04
N ASP A 139 4.83 11.45 -0.83
CA ASP A 139 5.52 12.14 -1.90
C ASP A 139 6.58 11.26 -2.59
N MET A 140 6.20 10.74 -3.76
CA MET A 140 7.07 10.00 -4.67
C MET A 140 7.57 10.86 -5.83
N GLY A 141 7.25 12.15 -5.83
CA GLY A 141 7.51 13.10 -6.92
C GLY A 141 6.86 12.68 -8.24
N THR A 142 7.33 13.30 -9.32
CA THR A 142 6.79 13.09 -10.68
C THR A 142 7.83 12.60 -11.68
N GLY A 143 8.92 12.00 -11.17
CA GLY A 143 10.00 11.44 -11.96
C GLY A 143 10.73 12.52 -12.78
N ALA A 144 10.71 12.39 -14.10
CA ALA A 144 11.41 13.31 -15.01
C ALA A 144 10.64 14.61 -15.28
N PHE A 145 9.40 14.72 -14.80
CA PHE A 145 8.54 15.86 -15.05
C PHE A 145 8.65 16.89 -13.91
N VAL A 146 8.50 18.16 -14.26
CA VAL A 146 8.48 19.26 -13.28
C VAL A 146 7.03 19.68 -13.13
N VAL A 147 6.38 19.16 -12.10
CA VAL A 147 5.03 19.55 -11.68
C VAL A 147 5.16 20.40 -10.42
N PRO A 148 4.47 21.55 -10.32
CA PRO A 148 4.49 22.35 -9.10
C PRO A 148 4.15 21.50 -7.87
N THR A 149 4.88 21.68 -6.77
CA THR A 149 4.80 20.92 -5.51
C THR A 149 5.45 19.53 -5.54
N CYS A 150 5.82 19.02 -6.71
CA CYS A 150 6.37 17.67 -6.88
C CYS A 150 7.84 17.66 -7.32
N GLU A 151 8.56 18.76 -7.06
CA GLU A 151 9.97 18.91 -7.43
C GLU A 151 10.92 18.08 -6.53
N HIS A 152 10.42 17.65 -5.38
CA HIS A 152 11.13 16.78 -4.44
C HIS A 152 10.35 15.46 -4.33
N ALA A 153 11.06 14.42 -3.91
CA ALA A 153 10.48 13.11 -3.64
C ALA A 153 11.17 12.53 -2.40
N ASP A 154 10.38 11.95 -1.52
CA ASP A 154 10.89 11.24 -0.36
C ASP A 154 11.15 9.76 -0.67
N ASP A 155 10.63 9.28 -1.80
CA ASP A 155 10.84 7.93 -2.33
C ASP A 155 10.50 6.82 -1.34
N GLY A 156 9.54 7.04 -0.43
CA GLY A 156 9.18 6.06 0.61
C GLY A 156 10.27 5.81 1.66
N ARG A 157 11.25 6.71 1.81
CA ARG A 157 12.23 6.65 2.90
C ARG A 157 11.61 7.11 4.21
N LEU A 158 12.12 6.57 5.32
CA LEU A 158 11.68 6.96 6.65
C LEU A 158 11.97 8.45 6.97
N GLN A 159 10.93 9.15 7.40
CA GLN A 159 10.94 10.52 7.87
C GLN A 159 11.42 10.60 9.32
N HIS A 160 12.39 11.47 9.55
CA HIS A 160 13.05 11.64 10.85
C HIS A 160 13.49 13.09 11.11
N GLU A 161 13.12 14.01 10.21
CA GLU A 161 13.32 15.44 10.41
C GLU A 161 12.23 15.98 11.34
N PRO A 162 12.57 16.86 12.30
CA PRO A 162 11.61 17.40 13.24
C PRO A 162 10.60 18.34 12.56
N ALA A 163 9.32 18.16 12.88
CA ALA A 163 8.24 19.02 12.42
C ALA A 163 8.46 20.48 12.88
N ALA A 164 8.67 21.38 11.93
CA ALA A 164 8.97 22.80 12.22
C ALA A 164 7.83 23.53 12.95
N GLY A 165 6.58 23.05 12.81
CA GLY A 165 5.39 23.63 13.43
C GLY A 165 5.07 23.11 14.83
N VAL A 166 5.74 22.05 15.29
CA VAL A 166 5.44 21.39 16.57
C VAL A 166 6.43 21.88 17.64
N PRO A 167 5.96 22.53 18.72
CA PRO A 167 6.84 23.00 19.78
C PRO A 167 7.53 21.86 20.54
N GLY A 168 8.80 22.04 20.87
CA GLY A 168 9.52 21.10 21.75
C GLY A 168 10.06 19.84 21.07
N CYS A 169 10.03 19.76 19.74
CA CYS A 169 10.76 18.72 19.02
C CYS A 169 12.27 18.82 19.25
N THR A 170 12.94 17.69 19.20
CA THR A 170 14.41 17.63 19.24
C THR A 170 14.99 18.11 17.92
N ALA A 171 16.31 18.33 17.86
CA ALA A 171 16.97 18.77 16.63
C ALA A 171 17.05 17.69 15.55
N SER A 172 16.88 16.41 15.90
CA SER A 172 16.97 15.26 14.99
C SER A 172 16.39 14.01 15.66
N TYR A 173 15.75 13.14 14.89
CA TYR A 173 15.26 11.85 15.34
C TYR A 173 16.03 10.70 14.67
N PRO A 174 16.04 9.49 15.27
CA PRO A 174 16.42 8.29 14.53
C PRO A 174 15.44 8.04 13.37
N ALA A 175 15.86 7.23 12.37
CA ALA A 175 15.01 6.86 11.24
C ALA A 175 13.63 6.31 11.66
N PHE A 176 13.56 5.62 12.80
CA PHE A 176 12.32 5.21 13.44
C PHE A 176 12.46 5.25 14.95
N LEU A 177 11.34 5.45 15.64
CA LEU A 177 11.29 5.43 17.11
C LEU A 177 11.21 3.99 17.61
N THR A 178 11.77 3.75 18.80
CA THR A 178 11.67 2.46 19.49
C THR A 178 11.13 2.65 20.90
N ALA A 179 10.18 1.84 21.34
CA ALA A 179 9.62 1.95 22.69
C ALA A 179 9.24 0.60 23.30
N THR A 180 9.74 0.33 24.51
CA THR A 180 9.33 -0.83 25.35
C THR A 180 8.49 -0.45 26.56
N ALA A 181 8.39 0.85 26.83
CA ALA A 181 7.57 1.44 27.90
C ALA A 181 7.17 2.86 27.48
N PRO A 182 6.33 3.00 26.43
CA PRO A 182 5.97 4.31 25.91
C PRO A 182 5.10 5.09 26.90
N GLY A 183 5.06 6.40 26.70
CA GLY A 183 4.18 7.30 27.42
C GLY A 183 4.05 8.62 26.67
N ALA A 184 3.71 9.69 27.39
CA ALA A 184 3.49 11.02 26.80
C ALA A 184 4.69 11.52 25.99
N SER A 185 5.93 11.21 26.38
CA SER A 185 7.12 11.59 25.60
C SER A 185 7.19 10.86 24.26
N THR A 186 6.89 9.56 24.21
CA THR A 186 6.86 8.80 22.95
C THR A 186 5.76 9.32 22.01
N ALA A 187 4.59 9.67 22.57
CA ALA A 187 3.52 10.30 21.78
C ALA A 187 3.99 11.63 21.16
N HIS A 188 4.67 12.46 21.94
CA HIS A 188 5.23 13.75 21.50
C HIS A 188 6.34 13.58 20.45
N GLU A 189 7.26 12.64 20.65
CA GLU A 189 8.29 12.30 19.66
C GLU A 189 7.67 11.82 18.35
N PHE A 190 6.58 11.06 18.44
CA PHE A 190 5.86 10.59 17.27
C PHE A 190 5.13 11.73 16.54
N GLU A 191 4.45 12.63 17.26
CA GLU A 191 3.90 13.89 16.71
C GLU A 191 4.96 14.69 15.93
N CYS A 192 6.16 14.80 16.49
CA CYS A 192 7.27 15.53 15.90
C CYS A 192 7.78 14.95 14.58
N ILE A 193 7.62 13.65 14.31
CA ILE A 193 8.05 13.04 13.04
C ILE A 193 6.88 12.74 12.09
N ALA A 194 5.63 12.73 12.58
CA ALA A 194 4.44 12.47 11.77
C ALA A 194 3.77 13.73 11.22
N THR A 195 4.08 14.90 11.78
CA THR A 195 3.57 16.20 11.28
C THR A 195 4.47 16.72 10.16
N LEU A 196 4.30 16.17 8.96
CA LEU A 196 5.17 16.41 7.80
C LEU A 196 4.97 17.80 7.18
N GLY A 197 3.81 18.42 7.39
CA GLY A 197 3.39 19.64 6.72
C GLY A 197 2.56 19.35 5.47
N THR A 198 2.38 20.36 4.61
CA THR A 198 1.45 20.32 3.48
C THR A 198 2.08 20.80 2.16
N ASN A 199 3.38 20.59 1.99
CA ASN A 199 4.14 21.04 0.82
C ASN A 199 4.56 19.90 -0.11
N GLY A 200 4.14 18.67 0.18
CA GLY A 200 4.38 17.50 -0.66
C GLY A 200 3.60 17.55 -1.96
N CYS A 201 3.96 16.64 -2.86
CA CYS A 201 3.40 16.54 -4.19
C CYS A 201 1.87 16.35 -4.20
N GLY A 202 1.16 17.22 -4.91
CA GLY A 202 -0.29 17.08 -5.18
C GLY A 202 -0.68 15.98 -6.18
N PHE A 203 0.23 15.04 -6.45
CA PHE A 203 -0.08 13.73 -7.00
C PHE A 203 0.26 12.72 -5.90
N GLU A 204 -0.69 12.50 -4.99
CA GLU A 204 -0.45 11.67 -3.81
C GLU A 204 -0.22 10.22 -4.22
N GLN A 205 0.89 9.62 -3.76
CA GLN A 205 1.23 8.23 -4.07
C GLN A 205 1.45 7.39 -2.81
N PRO A 206 0.53 7.41 -1.82
CA PRO A 206 0.70 6.71 -0.56
C PRO A 206 0.88 5.19 -0.73
N LEU A 207 0.20 4.54 -1.68
CA LEU A 207 0.37 3.09 -1.86
C LEU A 207 1.70 2.75 -2.55
N GLY A 208 2.17 3.64 -3.43
CA GLY A 208 3.49 3.59 -4.06
C GLY A 208 4.61 3.78 -3.05
N ALA A 209 4.49 4.79 -2.19
CA ALA A 209 5.42 5.04 -1.09
C ALA A 209 5.47 3.86 -0.12
N MET A 210 4.32 3.30 0.28
CA MET A 210 4.25 2.09 1.10
C MET A 210 5.00 0.92 0.43
N ARG A 211 4.78 0.70 -0.87
CA ARG A 211 5.47 -0.38 -1.60
C ARG A 211 6.98 -0.16 -1.64
N GLU A 212 7.42 1.04 -1.97
CA GLU A 212 8.85 1.37 -2.04
C GLU A 212 9.53 1.20 -0.67
N ALA A 213 8.90 1.72 0.39
CA ALA A 213 9.35 1.54 1.77
C ALA A 213 9.55 0.05 2.10
N LEU A 214 8.53 -0.77 1.87
CA LEU A 214 8.54 -2.19 2.26
C LEU A 214 9.47 -3.06 1.40
N THR A 215 9.57 -2.78 0.10
CA THR A 215 10.24 -3.67 -0.86
C THR A 215 11.65 -3.22 -1.25
N VAL A 216 12.00 -1.97 -0.98
CA VAL A 216 13.34 -1.41 -1.28
C VAL A 216 14.05 -0.98 -0.02
N HIS A 217 13.47 -0.05 0.76
CA HIS A 217 14.20 0.56 1.87
C HIS A 217 14.27 -0.35 3.11
N MET A 218 13.17 -1.04 3.44
CA MET A 218 13.07 -1.94 4.59
C MET A 218 13.42 -3.39 4.23
N ALA A 219 13.58 -3.70 2.95
CA ALA A 219 14.03 -5.00 2.50
C ALA A 219 15.48 -5.28 2.97
N PRO A 220 15.91 -6.56 3.08
CA PRO A 220 17.27 -6.89 3.47
C PRO A 220 18.33 -6.18 2.60
N GLY A 221 19.17 -5.35 3.25
CA GLY A 221 20.20 -4.55 2.58
C GLY A 221 19.77 -3.15 2.16
N GLY A 222 18.50 -2.78 2.33
CA GLY A 222 18.00 -1.43 2.17
C GLY A 222 18.43 -0.49 3.30
N ALA A 223 18.22 0.82 3.10
CA ALA A 223 18.65 1.86 4.04
C ALA A 223 17.94 1.79 5.40
N ASP A 224 16.69 1.32 5.40
CA ASP A 224 15.78 1.23 6.55
C ASP A 224 15.54 -0.23 6.99
N ALA A 225 16.41 -1.16 6.58
CA ALA A 225 16.26 -2.59 6.84
C ALA A 225 16.17 -2.95 8.34
N ALA A 226 16.62 -2.06 9.23
CA ALA A 226 16.53 -2.24 10.68
C ALA A 226 15.11 -2.02 11.25
N PHE A 227 14.21 -1.40 10.47
CA PHE A 227 12.84 -1.15 10.90
C PHE A 227 12.01 -2.44 10.94
N LEU A 228 12.02 -3.23 9.86
CA LEU A 228 11.14 -4.38 9.69
C LEU A 228 11.75 -5.66 10.30
N ARG A 229 11.24 -6.06 11.46
CA ARG A 229 11.70 -7.24 12.21
C ARG A 229 10.95 -8.48 11.77
N ALA A 230 11.67 -9.56 11.51
CA ALA A 230 11.06 -10.84 11.13
C ALA A 230 10.10 -11.38 12.21
N ASP A 231 10.44 -11.18 13.48
CA ASP A 231 9.69 -11.64 14.66
C ASP A 231 8.73 -10.59 15.25
N ALA A 232 8.40 -9.50 14.55
CA ALA A 232 7.34 -8.56 14.95
C ALA A 232 6.05 -8.78 14.17
N ARG A 233 4.92 -8.21 14.60
CA ARG A 233 3.78 -7.95 13.71
C ARG A 233 4.06 -6.70 12.87
N LEU A 234 3.53 -6.60 11.66
CA LEU A 234 3.56 -5.37 10.87
C LEU A 234 2.18 -4.70 10.89
N ALA A 235 2.11 -3.42 11.19
CA ALA A 235 0.90 -2.64 10.99
C ALA A 235 1.19 -1.41 10.15
N VAL A 236 0.38 -1.18 9.11
CA VAL A 236 0.50 0.00 8.25
C VAL A 236 -0.73 0.88 8.41
N VAL A 237 -0.55 2.17 8.60
CA VAL A 237 -1.64 3.15 8.67
C VAL A 237 -1.44 4.17 7.55
N VAL A 238 -2.38 4.22 6.61
CA VAL A 238 -2.38 5.21 5.53
C VAL A 238 -3.38 6.31 5.87
N VAL A 239 -2.93 7.56 5.81
CA VAL A 239 -3.77 8.74 6.06
C VAL A 239 -3.65 9.67 4.85
N SER A 240 -4.74 9.86 4.11
CA SER A 240 -4.78 10.72 2.91
C SER A 240 -6.18 11.26 2.65
N ASN A 241 -6.29 12.50 2.18
CA ASN A 241 -7.57 13.10 1.79
C ASN A 241 -7.89 12.92 0.30
N GLU A 242 -7.01 12.30 -0.48
CA GLU A 242 -7.24 12.02 -1.90
C GLU A 242 -7.18 10.53 -2.23
N ASN A 243 -7.38 10.20 -3.51
CA ASN A 243 -7.22 8.84 -4.00
C ASN A 243 -5.76 8.58 -4.40
N ASP A 244 -5.31 7.35 -4.27
CA ASP A 244 -3.95 6.96 -4.63
C ASP A 244 -3.65 7.13 -6.13
N CYS A 245 -2.67 7.97 -6.47
CA CYS A 245 -2.22 8.23 -7.84
C CYS A 245 -0.98 7.41 -8.24
N SER A 246 -0.67 6.35 -7.50
CA SER A 246 0.58 5.59 -7.68
C SER A 246 0.68 4.92 -9.05
N THR A 247 1.77 5.19 -9.78
CA THR A 247 2.00 4.71 -11.15
C THR A 247 3.47 4.35 -11.40
N GLU A 248 3.70 3.31 -12.18
CA GLU A 248 5.04 3.00 -12.74
C GLU A 248 5.31 3.77 -14.05
N ASP A 249 4.27 4.40 -14.59
CA ASP A 249 4.30 5.15 -15.82
C ASP A 249 4.26 6.66 -15.52
N SER A 250 5.43 7.25 -15.37
CA SER A 250 5.58 8.67 -15.07
C SER A 250 5.05 9.59 -16.17
N SER A 251 4.75 9.10 -17.38
CA SER A 251 4.10 9.92 -18.41
C SER A 251 2.70 10.37 -18.02
N VAL A 252 2.09 9.71 -17.03
CA VAL A 252 0.90 10.21 -16.34
C VAL A 252 1.17 11.58 -15.70
N PHE A 253 2.40 11.99 -15.39
CA PHE A 253 2.67 13.30 -14.79
C PHE A 253 3.10 14.38 -15.79
N ASP A 254 3.13 14.09 -17.09
CA ASP A 254 3.58 15.04 -18.11
C ASP A 254 2.70 16.32 -18.18
N PRO A 255 3.22 17.52 -17.85
CA PRO A 255 2.46 18.76 -17.95
C PRO A 255 2.01 19.10 -19.38
N ALA A 256 2.69 18.56 -20.40
CA ALA A 256 2.33 18.74 -21.80
C ALA A 256 1.22 17.77 -22.29
N GLY A 257 0.81 16.81 -21.45
CA GLY A 257 -0.26 15.87 -21.74
C GLY A 257 -1.62 16.55 -21.96
N SER A 258 -2.51 15.91 -22.74
CA SER A 258 -3.83 16.46 -23.08
C SER A 258 -4.87 16.42 -21.96
N THR A 259 -4.65 15.58 -20.95
CA THR A 259 -5.54 15.44 -19.78
C THR A 259 -5.14 16.47 -18.71
N PRO A 260 -6.09 17.23 -18.13
CA PRO A 260 -5.80 18.17 -17.04
C PRO A 260 -5.07 17.50 -15.88
N LEU A 261 -4.11 18.21 -15.25
CA LEU A 261 -3.35 17.67 -14.11
C LEU A 261 -4.29 17.29 -12.96
N ALA A 262 -5.23 18.16 -12.62
CA ALA A 262 -6.12 18.02 -11.45
C ALA A 262 -7.12 16.85 -11.51
N THR A 263 -7.29 16.19 -12.65
CA THR A 263 -8.22 15.07 -12.80
C THR A 263 -7.53 13.80 -13.26
N ARG A 264 -6.20 13.83 -13.37
CA ARG A 264 -5.48 12.84 -14.15
C ARG A 264 -5.47 11.45 -13.52
N CYS A 265 -5.40 11.38 -12.20
CA CYS A 265 -5.50 10.12 -11.46
C CYS A 265 -6.86 9.44 -11.65
N VAL A 266 -7.91 10.24 -11.94
CA VAL A 266 -9.26 9.74 -12.26
C VAL A 266 -9.38 9.38 -13.74
N ASP A 267 -8.99 10.30 -14.63
CA ASP A 267 -9.17 10.17 -16.08
C ASP A 267 -8.24 9.12 -16.71
N LEU A 268 -7.07 8.88 -16.11
CA LEU A 268 -6.07 7.90 -16.55
C LEU A 268 -5.90 6.74 -15.54
N ALA A 269 -6.97 6.39 -14.83
CA ALA A 269 -6.94 5.33 -13.82
C ALA A 269 -6.44 3.97 -14.34
N ASP A 270 -6.59 3.71 -15.64
CA ASP A 270 -6.10 2.50 -16.33
C ASP A 270 -4.56 2.46 -16.49
N ARG A 271 -3.90 3.61 -16.34
CA ARG A 271 -2.43 3.76 -16.37
C ARG A 271 -1.80 3.68 -14.98
N LEU A 272 -2.61 3.72 -13.92
CA LEU A 272 -2.11 3.60 -12.55
C LEU A 272 -1.73 2.15 -12.22
N THR A 273 -0.84 2.00 -11.24
CA THR A 273 -0.41 0.69 -10.77
C THR A 273 -1.61 -0.08 -10.21
N PRO A 274 -1.86 -1.34 -10.63
CA PRO A 274 -2.98 -2.10 -10.10
C PRO A 274 -2.87 -2.35 -8.60
N VAL A 275 -3.97 -2.16 -7.86
CA VAL A 275 -4.01 -2.29 -6.39
C VAL A 275 -3.44 -3.61 -5.86
N ARG A 276 -3.64 -4.71 -6.60
CA ARG A 276 -3.08 -6.04 -6.27
C ARG A 276 -1.57 -6.02 -6.04
N ARG A 277 -0.81 -5.11 -6.68
CA ARG A 277 0.64 -5.00 -6.49
C ARG A 277 0.99 -4.54 -5.07
N PHE A 278 0.18 -3.68 -4.48
CA PHE A 278 0.38 -3.19 -3.11
C PHE A 278 -0.01 -4.25 -2.07
N VAL A 279 -1.03 -5.06 -2.37
CA VAL A 279 -1.36 -6.25 -1.57
C VAL A 279 -0.21 -7.24 -1.57
N THR A 280 0.37 -7.54 -2.75
CA THR A 280 1.54 -8.41 -2.86
C THR A 280 2.73 -7.88 -2.06
N ALA A 281 2.99 -6.57 -2.10
CA ALA A 281 4.10 -5.96 -1.35
C ALA A 281 3.97 -6.19 0.17
N LEU A 282 2.77 -6.04 0.74
CA LEU A 282 2.52 -6.33 2.17
C LEU A 282 2.75 -7.82 2.49
N GLN A 283 2.28 -8.71 1.62
CA GLN A 283 2.44 -10.15 1.78
C GLN A 283 3.91 -10.59 1.70
N GLU A 284 4.68 -10.00 0.79
CA GLU A 284 6.12 -10.27 0.62
C GLU A 284 6.96 -9.68 1.76
N ALA A 285 6.58 -8.49 2.25
CA ALA A 285 7.22 -7.90 3.43
C ALA A 285 6.95 -8.70 4.70
N LYS A 286 5.80 -9.36 4.79
CA LYS A 286 5.43 -10.21 5.94
C LYS A 286 4.88 -11.58 5.55
N PRO A 287 5.74 -12.52 5.09
CA PRO A 287 5.31 -13.83 4.61
C PRO A 287 4.63 -14.71 5.68
N SER A 288 4.86 -14.42 6.96
CA SER A 288 4.18 -15.08 8.08
C SER A 288 2.69 -14.75 8.18
N GLY A 289 2.19 -13.77 7.43
CA GLY A 289 0.77 -13.36 7.44
C GLY A 289 0.37 -12.45 8.60
N VAL A 290 1.27 -12.23 9.57
CA VAL A 290 1.01 -11.42 10.78
C VAL A 290 1.15 -9.91 10.50
N PHE A 291 0.24 -9.40 9.68
CA PHE A 291 0.14 -7.97 9.39
C PHE A 291 -1.30 -7.46 9.33
N ALA A 292 -1.47 -6.16 9.56
CA ALA A 292 -2.73 -5.44 9.39
C ALA A 292 -2.53 -4.08 8.72
N ALA A 293 -3.58 -3.54 8.10
CA ALA A 293 -3.56 -2.23 7.47
C ALA A 293 -4.78 -1.39 7.85
N ALA A 294 -4.56 -0.13 8.17
CA ALA A 294 -5.61 0.85 8.41
C ALA A 294 -5.58 1.94 7.33
N PHE A 295 -6.75 2.39 6.92
CA PHE A 295 -6.92 3.47 5.94
C PHE A 295 -7.83 4.52 6.54
N VAL A 296 -7.26 5.67 6.89
CA VAL A 296 -7.98 6.89 7.29
C VAL A 296 -8.03 7.78 6.06
N VAL A 297 -9.08 7.60 5.27
CA VAL A 297 -9.16 8.13 3.90
C VAL A 297 -10.50 8.76 3.60
N GLY A 298 -10.63 9.42 2.45
CA GLY A 298 -11.90 9.97 2.01
C GLY A 298 -12.96 8.89 1.78
N VAL A 299 -13.87 8.73 2.75
CA VAL A 299 -15.09 7.93 2.66
C VAL A 299 -16.24 8.62 3.38
N PRO A 300 -17.52 8.30 3.11
CA PRO A 300 -18.63 8.95 3.81
C PRO A 300 -18.66 8.57 5.30
N PRO A 301 -18.62 9.53 6.24
CA PRO A 301 -18.66 9.25 7.69
C PRO A 301 -19.87 8.43 8.13
N SER A 302 -21.03 8.68 7.53
CA SER A 302 -22.29 8.05 7.91
C SER A 302 -22.49 6.65 7.31
N LEU A 303 -21.62 6.21 6.41
CA LEU A 303 -21.77 4.93 5.72
C LEU A 303 -21.01 3.83 6.47
N ALA A 304 -21.76 2.95 7.14
CA ALA A 304 -21.20 1.89 7.95
C ALA A 304 -20.33 0.88 7.18
N THR A 305 -20.56 0.68 5.89
CA THR A 305 -19.72 -0.21 5.05
C THR A 305 -18.35 0.39 4.74
N CYS A 306 -18.21 1.71 4.84
CA CYS A 306 -16.95 2.42 4.67
C CYS A 306 -16.20 2.71 5.99
N ASN A 307 -16.89 2.58 7.13
CA ASN A 307 -16.31 2.82 8.45
C ASN A 307 -16.29 1.51 9.23
N THR A 308 -15.55 0.52 8.71
CA THR A 308 -15.59 -0.83 9.23
C THR A 308 -14.29 -1.61 9.06
N THR A 309 -14.30 -2.85 9.52
CA THR A 309 -13.19 -3.79 9.50
C THR A 309 -13.62 -5.01 8.69
N GLY A 310 -12.68 -5.63 7.99
CA GLY A 310 -12.88 -6.95 7.40
C GLY A 310 -13.68 -7.00 6.11
N GLU A 311 -14.31 -8.15 5.86
CA GLU A 311 -15.00 -8.50 4.61
C GLU A 311 -16.11 -7.52 4.17
N ARG A 312 -16.61 -6.69 5.09
CA ARG A 312 -17.65 -5.70 4.78
C ARG A 312 -17.14 -4.46 4.06
N ILE A 313 -15.82 -4.22 4.07
CA ILE A 313 -15.21 -3.03 3.48
C ILE A 313 -15.48 -2.94 1.98
N ALA A 314 -15.44 -4.06 1.25
CA ALA A 314 -15.65 -4.07 -0.21
C ALA A 314 -17.03 -3.51 -0.62
N ALA A 315 -18.05 -3.60 0.26
CA ALA A 315 -19.37 -3.04 0.00
C ALA A 315 -19.38 -1.50 -0.05
N CYS A 316 -18.38 -0.83 0.54
CA CYS A 316 -18.21 0.62 0.46
C CYS A 316 -18.16 1.11 -1.00
N LEU A 317 -17.44 0.41 -1.87
CA LEU A 317 -17.25 0.78 -3.28
C LEU A 317 -18.53 0.71 -4.13
N THR A 318 -19.57 0.07 -3.61
CA THR A 318 -20.87 -0.01 -4.31
C THR A 318 -21.71 1.26 -4.14
N ASP A 319 -21.36 2.13 -3.20
CA ASP A 319 -22.07 3.39 -2.99
C ASP A 319 -21.75 4.41 -4.08
N ALA A 320 -22.76 5.17 -4.50
CA ALA A 320 -22.63 6.19 -5.53
C ALA A 320 -21.77 7.39 -5.10
N SER A 321 -21.54 7.61 -3.80
CA SER A 321 -20.62 8.63 -3.29
C SER A 321 -19.16 8.21 -3.44
N MET A 322 -18.88 6.91 -3.51
CA MET A 322 -17.53 6.36 -3.72
C MET A 322 -17.12 6.32 -5.19
N GLN A 323 -17.94 6.88 -6.10
CA GLN A 323 -17.58 7.03 -7.51
C GLN A 323 -16.92 8.40 -7.71
N GLU A 324 -15.69 8.41 -8.21
CA GLU A 324 -14.98 9.65 -8.52
C GLU A 324 -15.70 10.40 -9.64
N ARG A 325 -16.05 11.66 -9.38
CA ARG A 325 -16.78 12.52 -10.31
C ARG A 325 -16.07 13.85 -10.42
N ILE A 326 -15.86 14.30 -11.65
CA ILE A 326 -15.29 15.63 -11.92
C ILE A 326 -16.44 16.65 -11.87
N ASN A 327 -16.28 17.69 -11.06
CA ASN A 327 -17.19 18.82 -11.03
C ASN A 327 -16.97 19.67 -12.30
N PRO A 328 -17.98 19.81 -13.19
CA PRO A 328 -17.80 20.50 -14.47
C PRO A 328 -17.57 22.00 -14.33
N SER A 329 -17.93 22.61 -13.19
CA SER A 329 -17.75 24.03 -12.93
C SER A 329 -16.35 24.37 -12.42
N THR A 330 -15.69 23.44 -11.72
CA THR A 330 -14.38 23.66 -11.12
C THR A 330 -13.26 22.88 -11.80
N GLY A 331 -13.59 21.83 -12.56
CA GLY A 331 -12.62 20.89 -13.12
C GLY A 331 -11.88 20.08 -12.06
N GLN A 332 -12.46 19.94 -10.86
CA GLN A 332 -11.87 19.24 -9.71
C GLN A 332 -12.67 17.98 -9.40
N VAL A 333 -12.05 16.99 -8.78
CA VAL A 333 -12.76 15.83 -8.24
C VAL A 333 -13.71 16.28 -7.12
N GLN A 334 -14.92 15.73 -7.11
CA GLN A 334 -15.92 16.01 -6.09
C GLN A 334 -15.52 15.37 -4.76
N ALA A 335 -15.65 16.14 -3.68
CA ALA A 335 -15.43 15.62 -2.34
C ALA A 335 -16.51 14.59 -1.96
N VAL A 336 -16.10 13.56 -1.22
CA VAL A 336 -16.98 12.57 -0.60
C VAL A 336 -17.40 12.99 0.81
N CYS A 337 -16.54 13.78 1.48
CA CYS A 337 -16.81 14.36 2.79
C CYS A 337 -16.06 15.68 2.98
N GLU A 338 -16.62 16.54 3.83
CA GLU A 338 -16.05 17.82 4.26
C GLU A 338 -16.41 18.00 5.75
N GLU A 339 -15.43 18.31 6.59
CA GLU A 339 -15.61 18.61 8.02
C GLU A 339 -14.51 19.62 8.43
N GLY A 340 -14.89 20.77 9.00
CA GLY A 340 -13.92 21.84 9.26
C GLY A 340 -13.23 22.33 7.98
N ALA A 341 -11.91 22.32 7.96
CA ALA A 341 -11.07 22.56 6.79
C ALA A 341 -10.63 21.25 6.09
N ILE A 342 -10.97 20.08 6.63
CA ILE A 342 -10.76 18.80 5.95
C ILE A 342 -11.75 18.68 4.79
N ARG A 343 -11.21 18.40 3.62
CA ARG A 343 -11.96 18.11 2.40
C ARG A 343 -11.32 16.92 1.73
N ALA A 344 -12.08 15.86 1.51
CA ALA A 344 -11.54 14.62 0.96
C ALA A 344 -12.30 14.13 -0.26
N THR A 345 -11.57 13.69 -1.28
CA THR A 345 -12.12 13.01 -2.47
C THR A 345 -12.27 11.50 -2.19
N PRO A 346 -13.06 10.74 -2.98
CA PRO A 346 -13.22 9.31 -2.74
C PRO A 346 -11.89 8.54 -2.77
N GLY A 347 -11.47 7.95 -1.65
CA GLY A 347 -10.28 7.10 -1.53
C GLY A 347 -10.47 5.70 -2.11
N VAL A 348 -10.94 5.59 -3.37
CA VAL A 348 -11.38 4.34 -4.01
C VAL A 348 -10.34 3.24 -3.93
N ARG A 349 -9.09 3.54 -4.30
CA ARG A 349 -8.01 2.55 -4.39
C ARG A 349 -7.52 2.10 -3.02
N HIS A 350 -7.64 2.95 -2.00
CA HIS A 350 -7.41 2.57 -0.60
C HIS A 350 -8.44 1.57 -0.11
N VAL A 351 -9.73 1.84 -0.39
CA VAL A 351 -10.84 0.94 -0.04
C VAL A 351 -10.76 -0.36 -0.84
N GLU A 352 -10.34 -0.32 -2.10
CA GLU A 352 -10.08 -1.52 -2.89
C GLU A 352 -8.98 -2.39 -2.27
N LEU A 353 -7.86 -1.78 -1.86
CA LEU A 353 -6.76 -2.48 -1.20
C LEU A 353 -7.24 -3.12 0.11
N ALA A 354 -7.92 -2.35 0.95
CA ALA A 354 -8.51 -2.85 2.20
C ALA A 354 -9.48 -4.01 1.93
N GLY A 355 -10.36 -3.90 0.93
CA GLY A 355 -11.25 -4.96 0.51
C GLY A 355 -10.52 -6.26 0.13
N GLN A 356 -9.37 -6.17 -0.55
CA GLN A 356 -8.54 -7.33 -0.89
C GLN A 356 -7.80 -7.93 0.32
N LEU A 357 -7.53 -7.14 1.36
CA LEU A 357 -6.95 -7.62 2.62
C LEU A 357 -7.97 -8.30 3.55
N GLY A 358 -9.27 -8.05 3.34
CA GLY A 358 -10.33 -8.63 4.15
C GLY A 358 -10.12 -8.36 5.64
N ASN A 359 -10.15 -9.43 6.46
CA ASN A 359 -10.05 -9.37 7.92
C ASN A 359 -8.71 -8.85 8.49
N ARG A 360 -7.76 -8.45 7.62
CA ARG A 360 -6.53 -7.76 8.01
C ARG A 360 -6.61 -6.25 7.85
N SER A 361 -7.78 -5.69 7.57
CA SER A 361 -7.90 -4.25 7.32
C SER A 361 -9.08 -3.57 8.00
N ILE A 362 -8.91 -2.27 8.21
CA ILE A 362 -9.89 -1.34 8.77
C ILE A 362 -9.88 -0.05 7.94
N VAL A 363 -11.07 0.48 7.64
CA VAL A 363 -11.25 1.77 6.97
C VAL A 363 -12.01 2.72 7.88
N ARG A 364 -11.59 3.97 7.95
CA ARG A 364 -12.29 5.08 8.62
C ARG A 364 -12.27 6.32 7.74
N SER A 365 -13.31 7.14 7.87
CA SER A 365 -13.37 8.46 7.27
C SER A 365 -12.31 9.38 7.86
N ILE A 366 -11.55 10.05 7.00
CA ILE A 366 -10.65 11.13 7.42
C ILE A 366 -11.42 12.36 7.94
N CYS A 367 -12.69 12.54 7.54
CA CYS A 367 -13.52 13.65 8.01
C CYS A 367 -14.21 13.38 9.37
N ASP A 368 -14.23 12.13 9.84
CA ASP A 368 -14.72 11.78 11.19
C ASP A 368 -13.98 10.52 11.67
N PRO A 369 -12.66 10.63 11.94
CA PRO A 369 -11.85 9.46 12.21
C PRO A 369 -12.15 8.84 13.57
N GLN A 370 -12.71 9.61 14.51
CA GLN A 370 -12.97 9.21 15.90
C GLN A 370 -11.75 8.47 16.48
N TYR A 371 -10.57 9.11 16.46
CA TYR A 371 -9.28 8.46 16.69
C TYR A 371 -9.21 7.59 17.96
N GLU A 372 -9.87 7.96 19.04
CA GLU A 372 -9.94 7.13 20.26
C GLU A 372 -10.57 5.74 19.98
N THR A 373 -11.75 5.71 19.36
CA THR A 373 -12.45 4.43 19.07
C THR A 373 -11.81 3.70 17.89
N PHE A 374 -11.28 4.43 16.92
CA PHE A 374 -10.52 3.88 15.82
C PHE A 374 -9.25 3.17 16.31
N PHE A 375 -8.44 3.81 17.15
CA PHE A 375 -7.18 3.23 17.62
C PHE A 375 -7.40 2.02 18.52
N ALA A 376 -8.46 1.99 19.33
CA ALA A 376 -8.87 0.79 20.04
C ALA A 376 -9.21 -0.37 19.08
N SER A 377 -10.03 -0.10 18.06
CA SER A 377 -10.39 -1.11 17.04
C SER A 377 -9.19 -1.58 16.23
N PHE A 378 -8.26 -0.67 15.94
CA PHE A 378 -7.03 -0.93 15.20
C PHE A 378 -6.05 -1.77 16.03
N ALA A 379 -5.85 -1.43 17.31
CA ALA A 379 -4.99 -2.21 18.20
C ALA A 379 -5.50 -3.66 18.32
N GLU A 380 -6.81 -3.86 18.49
CA GLU A 380 -7.42 -5.19 18.47
C GLU A 380 -7.15 -5.93 17.15
N LEU A 381 -7.39 -5.28 16.01
CA LEU A 381 -7.12 -5.85 14.68
C LEU A 381 -5.65 -6.28 14.53
N VAL A 382 -4.71 -5.41 14.90
CA VAL A 382 -3.26 -5.68 14.79
C VAL A 382 -2.87 -6.91 15.62
N GLN A 383 -3.43 -7.03 16.83
CA GLN A 383 -3.08 -8.12 17.75
C GLN A 383 -3.80 -9.44 17.45
N THR A 384 -4.93 -9.40 16.75
CA THR A 384 -5.75 -10.59 16.44
C THR A 384 -5.58 -11.10 15.01
N SER A 385 -5.11 -10.25 14.09
CA SER A 385 -4.83 -10.65 12.69
C SER A 385 -3.76 -11.75 12.61
N ARG A 386 -4.00 -12.73 11.72
CA ARG A 386 -3.08 -13.81 11.35
C ARG A 386 -3.07 -13.97 9.85
#